data_AF-J3CY52-F1
#
_entry.id   AF-J3CY52-F1
#
_cell.length_a   1.000
_cell.length_b   1.000
_cell.length_c   1.000
_cell.angle_alpha   90.00
_cell.angle_beta   90.00
_cell.angle_gamma   90.00
#
_symmetry.space_group_name_H-M   'P 1'
#
loop_
_entity.id
_entity.type
_entity.pdbx_description
1 polymer ?
#
loop_
_entity_poly.entity_id
_entity_poly.type
_entity_poly.pdbx_seq_one_letter_code
_entity_poly.pdbx_strand_id
1 'polypeptide(L)'
;MQENAARATVSRAIPFDAAKLDRLMEAAGLDVLVVTSKHNVQYLLGAERAIFFDYMDAMGVSRYLPVLVYPKGQPAKAVYIGHRLETHQRAVAPPWVP
;
A
#
# COMPACT_ATOMS: atom_id res chain seq x y z
N MET A 1 -29.48 -2.75 -15.31
CA MET A 1 -29.32 -4.21 -15.21
C MET A 1 -27.83 -4.53 -15.33
N GLN A 2 -27.14 -4.64 -14.20
CA GLN A 2 -26.16 -5.69 -13.93
C GLN A 2 -25.70 -5.54 -12.48
N GLU A 3 -25.73 -6.68 -11.80
CA GLU A 3 -25.68 -6.86 -10.36
C GLU A 3 -24.38 -6.38 -9.72
N ASN A 4 -24.57 -5.95 -8.48
CA ASN A 4 -23.58 -5.78 -7.44
C ASN A 4 -22.85 -7.12 -7.21
N ALA A 5 -21.87 -7.43 -8.04
CA ALA A 5 -20.97 -8.55 -7.79
C ALA A 5 -20.12 -8.19 -6.58
N ALA A 6 -20.43 -8.80 -5.43
CA ALA A 6 -19.51 -8.88 -4.29
C ALA A 6 -18.17 -9.38 -4.83
N ARG A 7 -17.24 -8.43 -5.03
CA ARG A 7 -15.90 -8.70 -5.54
C ARG A 7 -15.23 -9.53 -4.46
N ALA A 8 -15.18 -10.85 -4.65
CA ALA A 8 -14.49 -11.74 -3.75
C ALA A 8 -13.08 -11.18 -3.52
N THR A 9 -12.78 -10.80 -2.28
CA THR A 9 -11.47 -10.29 -1.88
C THR A 9 -10.49 -11.44 -2.03
N VAL A 10 -9.87 -11.55 -3.21
CA VAL A 10 -8.75 -12.47 -3.41
C VAL A 10 -7.64 -11.95 -2.50
N SER A 11 -7.45 -12.62 -1.36
CA SER A 11 -6.33 -12.35 -0.47
C SER A 11 -5.05 -12.57 -1.25
N ARG A 12 -4.39 -11.48 -1.66
CA ARG A 12 -3.11 -11.54 -2.35
C ARG A 12 -2.00 -11.75 -1.32
N ALA A 13 -0.99 -12.53 -1.68
CA ALA A 13 0.13 -12.81 -0.79
C ALA A 13 0.89 -11.51 -0.46
N ILE A 14 1.24 -11.34 0.81
CA ILE A 14 2.09 -10.24 1.28
C ILE A 14 3.50 -10.48 0.71
N PRO A 15 4.15 -9.48 0.07
CA PRO A 15 5.40 -9.66 -0.66
C PRO A 15 6.65 -9.64 0.24
N PHE A 16 6.47 -9.62 1.56
CA PHE A 16 7.53 -9.53 2.56
C PHE A 16 7.22 -10.43 3.76
N ASP A 17 8.22 -10.66 4.61
CA ASP A 17 8.06 -11.40 5.86
C ASP A 17 7.34 -10.53 6.92
N ALA A 18 6.01 -10.64 6.94
CA ALA A 18 5.17 -9.92 7.89
C ALA A 18 5.46 -10.30 9.35
N ALA A 19 5.79 -11.56 9.63
CA ALA A 19 6.10 -12.00 10.98
C ALA A 19 7.41 -11.39 11.50
N LYS A 20 8.42 -11.23 10.62
CA LYS A 20 9.63 -10.49 10.95
C LYS A 20 9.35 -9.02 11.21
N LEU A 21 8.52 -8.37 10.38
CA LEU A 21 8.13 -6.99 10.59
C LEU A 21 7.44 -6.82 11.96
N ASP A 22 6.49 -7.68 12.29
CA ASP A 22 5.77 -7.63 13.57
C ASP A 22 6.71 -7.78 14.77
N ARG A 23 7.69 -8.70 14.70
CA ARG A 23 8.72 -8.84 15.74
C ARG A 23 9.59 -7.59 15.90
N LEU A 24 9.93 -6.93 14.80
CA LEU A 24 10.71 -5.68 14.83
C LEU A 24 9.88 -4.52 15.39
N MET A 25 8.60 -4.44 15.03
CA MET A 25 7.67 -3.45 15.58
C MET A 25 7.48 -3.67 17.09
N GLU A 26 7.32 -4.93 17.53
CA GLU A 26 7.24 -5.28 18.94
C GLU A 26 8.50 -4.85 19.71
N ALA A 27 9.68 -5.22 19.21
CA ALA A 27 10.96 -4.84 19.83
C ALA A 27 11.17 -3.32 19.90
N ALA A 28 10.58 -2.57 18.97
CA ALA A 28 10.63 -1.11 18.92
C ALA A 28 9.49 -0.42 19.71
N GLY A 29 8.55 -1.17 20.30
CA GLY A 29 7.39 -0.60 21.00
C GLY A 29 6.39 0.09 20.07
N LEU A 30 6.27 -0.36 18.82
CA LEU A 30 5.40 0.22 17.80
C LEU A 30 4.11 -0.61 17.63
N ASP A 31 2.96 0.07 17.62
CA ASP A 31 1.67 -0.56 17.32
C ASP A 31 1.25 -0.36 15.84
N VAL A 32 1.69 0.75 15.24
CA VAL A 32 1.38 1.11 13.86
C VAL A 32 2.63 1.64 13.18
N LEU A 33 2.89 1.14 11.97
CA LEU A 33 3.91 1.67 11.08
C LEU A 33 3.25 2.54 10.00
N VAL A 34 3.69 3.79 9.88
CA VAL A 34 3.28 4.72 8.82
C VAL A 34 4.46 4.92 7.88
N VAL A 35 4.30 4.50 6.62
CA VAL A 35 5.36 4.52 5.63
C VAL A 35 5.01 5.52 4.53
N THR A 36 5.89 6.50 4.31
CA THR A 36 5.65 7.60 3.36
C THR A 36 6.70 7.73 2.26
N SER A 37 7.82 7.02 2.39
CA SER A 37 8.86 7.01 1.38
C SER A 37 8.46 6.12 0.19
N LYS A 38 8.56 6.64 -1.04
CA LYS A 38 8.18 5.93 -2.27
C LYS A 38 8.75 4.52 -2.36
N HIS A 39 10.03 4.35 -2.01
CA HIS A 39 10.71 3.05 -2.09
C HIS A 39 10.17 2.03 -1.07
N ASN A 40 9.99 2.40 0.20
CA ASN A 40 9.46 1.48 1.20
C ASN A 40 7.98 1.16 0.97
N VAL A 41 7.19 2.13 0.51
CA VAL A 41 5.80 1.84 0.13
C VAL A 41 5.76 0.85 -1.03
N GLN A 42 6.56 1.06 -2.08
CA GLN A 42 6.64 0.13 -3.21
C GLN A 42 7.08 -1.28 -2.77
N TYR A 43 8.09 -1.37 -1.90
CA TYR A 43 8.57 -2.64 -1.35
C TYR A 43 7.47 -3.37 -0.55
N LEU A 44 6.85 -2.68 0.41
CA LEU A 44 5.85 -3.29 1.30
C LEU A 44 4.53 -3.56 0.58
N LEU A 45 4.14 -2.73 -0.37
CA LEU A 45 2.91 -2.90 -1.13
C LEU A 45 3.05 -3.98 -2.21
N GLY A 46 4.28 -4.25 -2.68
CA GLY A 46 4.55 -5.15 -3.80
C GLY A 46 3.92 -4.65 -5.10
N ALA A 47 3.74 -3.34 -5.22
CA ALA A 47 3.07 -2.71 -6.35
C ALA A 47 3.88 -1.52 -6.84
N GLU A 48 3.93 -1.35 -8.16
CA GLU A 48 4.57 -0.20 -8.76
C GLU A 48 3.75 1.08 -8.51
N ARG A 49 4.42 2.23 -8.56
CA ARG A 49 3.76 3.53 -8.63
C ARG A 49 3.48 3.88 -10.09
N ALA A 50 2.59 4.82 -10.34
CA ALA A 50 2.44 5.36 -11.68
C ALA A 50 3.76 5.99 -12.17
N ILE A 51 4.16 5.69 -13.42
CA ILE A 51 5.43 6.10 -14.04
C ILE A 51 5.76 7.61 -13.92
N PHE A 52 4.74 8.46 -13.80
CA PHE A 52 4.91 9.91 -13.60
C PHE A 52 5.70 10.24 -12.32
N PHE A 53 5.62 9.39 -11.30
CA PHE A 53 6.23 9.60 -9.97
C PHE A 53 7.63 9.00 -9.80
N ASP A 54 8.21 8.50 -10.89
CA ASP A 54 9.60 8.05 -10.89
C ASP A 54 10.55 9.24 -10.95
N TYR A 55 10.21 10.25 -11.75
CA TYR A 55 11.09 11.40 -12.00
C TYR A 55 10.66 12.68 -11.27
N MET A 56 9.37 12.88 -11.00
CA MET A 56 8.88 14.11 -10.39
C MET A 56 7.74 13.84 -9.41
N ASP A 57 7.86 14.42 -8.21
CA ASP A 57 6.81 14.34 -7.20
C ASP A 57 5.92 15.59 -7.20
N ALA A 58 6.39 16.72 -7.73
CA ALA A 58 5.66 17.98 -7.74
C ALA A 58 4.42 17.92 -8.65
N MET A 59 3.29 18.38 -8.13
CA MET A 59 2.01 18.48 -8.86
C MET A 59 1.35 19.81 -8.53
N GLY A 60 1.66 20.86 -9.31
CA GLY A 60 1.22 22.22 -9.01
C GLY A 60 1.71 22.67 -7.64
N VAL A 61 0.78 22.95 -6.71
CA VAL A 61 1.07 23.30 -5.31
C VAL A 61 1.13 22.09 -4.37
N SER A 62 0.95 20.87 -4.88
CA SER A 62 0.95 19.62 -4.13
C SER A 62 2.15 18.75 -4.50
N ARG A 63 2.27 17.60 -3.82
CA ARG A 63 3.25 16.56 -4.15
C ARG A 63 2.65 15.17 -4.05
N TYR A 64 3.23 14.26 -4.81
CA TYR A 64 3.03 12.84 -4.61
C TYR A 64 3.59 12.41 -3.25
N LEU A 65 2.73 11.80 -2.43
CA LEU A 65 3.08 11.24 -1.13
C LEU A 65 2.26 9.97 -0.91
N PRO A 66 2.77 8.80 -1.32
CA PRO A 66 2.10 7.54 -1.04
C PRO A 66 2.21 7.26 0.46
N VAL A 67 1.14 6.76 1.07
CA VAL A 67 1.10 6.42 2.50
C VAL A 67 0.57 5.00 2.67
N LEU A 68 1.39 4.13 3.24
CA LEU A 68 0.97 2.83 3.73
C LEU A 68 0.88 2.87 5.26
N VAL A 69 -0.26 2.47 5.81
CA VAL A 69 -0.47 2.29 7.24
C VAL A 69 -0.56 0.80 7.52
N TYR A 70 0.31 0.29 8.38
CA TYR A 70 0.40 -1.13 8.75
C TYR A 70 0.25 -1.29 10.26
N PRO A 71 -0.88 -1.83 10.76
CA PRO A 71 -1.03 -2.19 12.16
C PRO A 71 -0.32 -3.52 12.46
N LYS A 72 0.49 -3.57 13.52
CA LYS A 72 1.23 -4.76 13.96
C LYS A 72 0.30 -5.98 14.10
N GLY A 73 0.69 -7.10 13.49
CA GLY A 73 -0.05 -8.37 13.56
C GLY A 73 -1.43 -8.37 12.89
N GLN A 74 -1.84 -7.27 12.24
CA GLN A 74 -3.16 -7.12 11.65
C GLN A 74 -3.08 -6.59 10.21
N PRO A 75 -2.41 -7.30 9.28
CA PRO A 75 -2.26 -6.86 7.89
C PRO A 75 -3.61 -6.65 7.19
N ALA A 76 -4.66 -7.39 7.55
CA ALA A 76 -6.01 -7.19 7.01
C ALA A 76 -6.65 -5.83 7.36
N LYS A 77 -6.03 -5.06 8.27
CA LYS A 77 -6.43 -3.68 8.61
C LYS A 77 -5.48 -2.62 8.03
N ALA A 78 -4.54 -3.03 7.18
CA ALA A 78 -3.63 -2.11 6.52
C ALA A 78 -4.38 -1.26 5.48
N VAL A 79 -3.88 -0.04 5.25
CA VAL A 79 -4.49 0.92 4.33
C VAL A 79 -3.43 1.55 3.45
N TYR A 80 -3.70 1.63 2.15
CA TYR A 80 -2.85 2.35 1.21
C TYR A 80 -3.57 3.58 0.63
N ILE A 81 -3.03 4.75 0.94
CA ILE A 81 -3.44 6.03 0.36
C ILE A 81 -2.43 6.36 -0.74
N GLY A 82 -2.89 6.49 -1.97
CA GLY A 82 -2.04 7.00 -3.04
C GLY A 82 -2.82 7.86 -4.02
N HIS A 83 -2.23 8.10 -5.18
CA HIS A 83 -2.73 9.11 -6.09
C HIS A 83 -3.76 8.57 -7.09
N ARG A 84 -4.69 9.43 -7.54
CA ARG A 84 -5.73 9.07 -8.54
C ARG A 84 -5.15 8.50 -9.83
N LEU A 85 -3.95 8.93 -10.23
CA LEU A 85 -3.30 8.41 -11.44
C LEU A 85 -2.93 6.91 -11.33
N GLU A 86 -2.91 6.34 -10.14
CA GLU A 86 -2.67 4.90 -9.92
C GLU A 86 -3.94 4.05 -10.06
N THR A 87 -5.14 4.64 -10.19
CA THR A 87 -6.42 3.92 -10.15
C THR A 87 -6.50 2.79 -11.18
N HIS A 88 -6.08 3.04 -12.43
CA HIS A 88 -6.12 2.01 -13.46
C HIS A 88 -5.16 0.85 -13.15
N GLN A 89 -3.93 1.18 -12.77
CA GLN A 89 -2.92 0.18 -12.44
C GLN A 89 -3.35 -0.71 -11.26
N ARG A 90 -3.99 -0.13 -10.22
CA ARG A 90 -4.56 -0.87 -9.09
C ARG A 90 -5.73 -1.78 -9.49
N ALA A 91 -6.47 -1.43 -10.54
CA ALA A 91 -7.55 -2.29 -11.04
C ALA A 91 -6.99 -3.52 -11.77
N VAL A 92 -5.88 -3.36 -12.50
CA VAL A 92 -5.18 -4.42 -13.24
C VAL A 92 -4.37 -5.32 -12.31
N ALA A 93 -3.60 -4.72 -11.39
CA ALA A 93 -2.79 -5.40 -10.41
C ALA A 93 -3.08 -4.89 -8.98
N PRO A 94 -4.19 -5.33 -8.36
CA PRO A 94 -4.53 -4.96 -6.99
C PRO A 94 -3.40 -5.24 -5.98
N PRO A 95 -3.08 -4.34 -5.04
CA PRO A 95 -2.16 -4.69 -3.97
C PRO A 95 -2.77 -5.73 -3.01
N TRP A 96 -1.98 -6.22 -2.05
CA TRP A 96 -2.46 -7.13 -1.01
C TRP A 96 -3.33 -6.46 0.06
N VAL A 97 -3.25 -5.12 0.17
CA VAL A 97 -4.11 -4.36 1.06
C VAL A 97 -5.57 -4.38 0.57
N PRO A 98 -6.56 -4.38 1.48
CA PRO A 98 -7.98 -4.42 1.13
C PRO A 98 -8.48 -3.24 0.29
#